data_AF-A0A3N2RF36-F1
#
_entry.id   AF-A0A3N2RF36-F1
#
_cell.length_a   1.000
_cell.length_b   1.000
_cell.length_c   1.000
_cell.angle_alpha   90.00
_cell.angle_beta   90.00
_cell.angle_gamma   90.00
#
_symmetry.space_group_name_H-M   'P 1'
#
loop_
_entity.id
_entity.type
_entity.pdbx_description
1 polymer ?
#
loop_
_entity_poly.entity_id
_entity_poly.type
_entity_poly.pdbx_seq_one_letter_code
_entity_poly.pdbx_strand_id
1 'polypeptide(L)'
;MTRRLVASTVMTESNGGDLAITNKQGYVGRYQAGAGWLADAGYVDKHKLDAAMKRDGFDPATVRGAEWKWASAGGMTRFLDDKSNWNQGLSLDQYKGSAELQDKAFKINSDKAYRQAVKDGVLDEDSKPELVAGFLKARHIAGYGGAKAAVTGGRAIRDANGTSNYDYLHDITRDRDGLNAYMARDPKTLSRGDDSQPAHPARAAANAPAMADGLLKHGERGAEVRAMQDTLNKLGYRDAQGNALRADGDYGDRTGESLRTFQRAHGLKEDGVAGPKTLDALKQAAQSPLLSDPANPDNALYKSAVEGLEKLGPNAFKNREALERAAGTLTYEAKISGIDRIDHIVATADGSGLFAVRGGLNDPGHQRIHVDKQQAANQPLEQSTYQVKLDAPQAAEPTQDPQRNRSQGL
;
A
#
# COMPACT_ATOMS: atom_id res chain seq x y z
N MET A 1 -12.91 3.23 -21.89
CA MET A 1 -11.78 3.00 -20.95
C MET A 1 -11.00 4.29 -20.77
N THR A 2 -10.87 4.79 -19.53
CA THR A 2 -10.23 6.08 -19.25
C THR A 2 -8.70 5.91 -19.13
N ARG A 3 -7.92 6.92 -19.55
CA ARG A 3 -6.45 6.97 -19.35
C ARG A 3 -6.07 6.79 -17.87
N ARG A 4 -6.95 7.25 -16.96
CA ARG A 4 -6.81 7.12 -15.51
C ARG A 4 -6.84 5.68 -15.01
N LEU A 5 -7.70 4.82 -15.57
CA LEU A 5 -7.76 3.39 -15.20
C LEU A 5 -6.46 2.67 -15.57
N VAL A 6 -5.96 2.91 -16.79
CA VAL A 6 -4.70 2.34 -17.28
C VAL A 6 -3.56 2.73 -16.35
N ALA A 7 -3.38 4.04 -16.10
CA ALA A 7 -2.30 4.54 -15.25
C ALA A 7 -2.41 4.06 -13.79
N SER A 8 -3.61 4.09 -13.21
CA SER A 8 -3.88 3.63 -11.84
C SER A 8 -3.59 2.14 -11.67
N THR A 9 -3.89 1.31 -12.67
CA THR A 9 -3.67 -0.14 -12.60
C THR A 9 -2.20 -0.50 -12.78
N VAL A 10 -1.51 0.14 -13.72
CA VAL A 10 -0.07 -0.05 -13.95
C VAL A 10 0.75 0.34 -12.72
N MET A 11 0.36 1.43 -12.05
CA MET A 11 1.00 1.85 -10.81
C MET A 11 0.82 0.83 -9.67
N THR A 12 -0.26 0.04 -9.67
CA THR A 12 -0.54 -0.97 -8.65
C THR A 12 0.18 -2.30 -8.91
N GLU A 13 0.28 -2.75 -10.16
CA GLU A 13 0.70 -4.12 -10.49
C GLU A 13 2.21 -4.33 -10.68
N SER A 14 2.96 -3.36 -11.22
CA SER A 14 4.30 -3.68 -11.79
C SER A 14 5.42 -2.71 -11.46
N ASN A 15 5.44 -2.15 -10.24
CA ASN A 15 6.59 -1.37 -9.80
C ASN A 15 6.83 -0.12 -10.69
N GLY A 16 5.75 0.52 -11.17
CA GLY A 16 5.84 1.74 -12.00
C GLY A 16 5.83 1.53 -13.52
N GLY A 17 5.43 0.34 -14.01
CA GLY A 17 5.19 0.13 -15.44
C GLY A 17 6.27 -0.63 -16.20
N ASP A 18 7.13 -1.39 -15.51
CA ASP A 18 8.13 -2.24 -16.15
C ASP A 18 7.46 -3.26 -17.09
N LEU A 19 7.78 -3.17 -18.39
CA LEU A 19 7.23 -4.01 -19.45
C LEU A 19 7.88 -5.39 -19.47
N ALA A 20 9.12 -5.52 -18.99
CA ALA A 20 9.95 -6.70 -19.09
C ALA A 20 9.94 -7.56 -17.82
N ILE A 21 9.23 -7.16 -16.78
CA ILE A 21 9.17 -7.91 -15.53
C ILE A 21 8.51 -9.29 -15.74
N THR A 22 9.04 -10.29 -15.04
CA THR A 22 8.42 -11.61 -14.88
C THR A 22 8.57 -12.02 -13.43
N ASN A 23 7.46 -12.33 -12.75
CA ASN A 23 7.53 -12.76 -11.36
C ASN A 23 7.89 -14.25 -11.25
N LYS A 24 8.17 -14.72 -10.03
CA LYS A 24 8.57 -16.11 -9.76
C LYS A 24 7.51 -17.16 -10.17
N GLN A 25 6.25 -16.78 -10.32
CA GLN A 25 5.16 -17.63 -10.80
C GLN A 25 5.02 -17.61 -12.34
N GLY A 26 5.75 -16.75 -13.06
CA GLY A 26 5.70 -16.66 -14.52
C GLY A 26 4.70 -15.63 -15.06
N TYR A 27 4.12 -14.77 -14.22
CA TYR A 27 3.29 -13.66 -14.70
C TYR A 27 4.16 -12.55 -15.27
N VAL A 28 3.74 -11.96 -16.39
CA VAL A 28 4.61 -11.14 -17.25
C VAL A 28 4.09 -9.71 -17.45
N GLY A 29 5.02 -8.77 -17.56
CA GLY A 29 4.77 -7.39 -17.93
C GLY A 29 4.05 -6.56 -16.87
N ARG A 30 3.62 -5.37 -17.30
CA ARG A 30 3.21 -4.28 -16.42
C ARG A 30 1.86 -4.46 -15.74
N TYR A 31 1.14 -5.51 -16.13
CA TYR A 31 -0.13 -5.93 -15.54
C TYR A 31 -0.04 -7.29 -14.85
N GLN A 32 1.17 -7.82 -14.69
CA GLN A 32 1.41 -9.18 -14.18
C GLN A 32 0.46 -10.17 -14.88
N ALA A 33 0.50 -10.20 -16.22
CA ALA A 33 -0.42 -11.00 -17.02
C ALA A 33 -0.07 -12.49 -16.94
N GLY A 34 -1.06 -13.31 -16.57
CA GLY A 34 -0.97 -14.78 -16.60
C GLY A 34 -1.39 -15.35 -17.96
N ALA A 35 -1.12 -16.64 -18.18
CA ALA A 35 -1.44 -17.31 -19.45
C ALA A 35 -2.95 -17.32 -19.74
N GLY A 36 -3.81 -17.55 -18.73
CA GLY A 36 -5.27 -17.51 -18.87
C GLY A 36 -5.77 -16.13 -19.26
N TRP A 37 -5.22 -15.09 -18.64
CA TRP A 37 -5.56 -13.70 -18.96
C TRP A 37 -5.13 -13.31 -20.39
N LEU A 38 -3.95 -13.78 -20.85
CA LEU A 38 -3.50 -13.60 -22.23
C LEU A 38 -4.34 -14.40 -23.22
N ALA A 39 -4.82 -15.58 -22.84
CA ALA A 39 -5.73 -16.39 -23.65
C ALA A 39 -7.09 -15.70 -23.82
N ASP A 40 -7.61 -15.10 -22.75
CA ASP A 40 -8.81 -14.26 -22.80
C ASP A 40 -8.63 -13.04 -23.70
N ALA A 41 -7.42 -12.46 -23.75
CA ALA A 41 -7.08 -11.38 -24.68
C ALA A 41 -6.87 -11.87 -26.13
N GLY A 42 -6.81 -13.19 -26.35
CA GLY A 42 -6.58 -13.82 -27.64
C GLY A 42 -5.12 -13.88 -28.07
N TYR A 43 -4.17 -13.59 -27.17
CA TYR A 43 -2.74 -13.52 -27.50
C TYR A 43 -2.04 -14.87 -27.43
N VAL A 44 -2.56 -15.80 -26.62
CA VAL A 44 -2.12 -17.20 -26.57
C VAL A 44 -3.29 -18.13 -26.85
N ASP A 45 -2.98 -19.33 -27.34
CA ASP A 45 -3.97 -20.34 -27.69
C ASP A 45 -4.60 -20.96 -26.43
N LYS A 46 -5.89 -20.72 -26.24
CA LYS A 46 -6.64 -21.21 -25.08
C LYS A 46 -6.73 -22.74 -25.04
N HIS A 47 -6.89 -23.40 -26.20
CA HIS A 47 -7.00 -24.85 -26.23
C HIS A 47 -5.68 -25.51 -25.86
N LYS A 48 -4.56 -24.95 -26.31
CA LYS A 48 -3.23 -25.41 -25.89
C LYS A 48 -2.97 -25.16 -24.41
N LEU A 49 -3.41 -24.01 -23.88
CA LEU A 49 -3.30 -23.70 -22.45
C LEU A 49 -4.08 -24.71 -21.60
N ASP A 50 -5.35 -24.95 -21.93
CA ASP A 50 -6.20 -25.91 -21.22
C ASP A 50 -5.59 -27.33 -21.28
N ALA A 51 -5.09 -27.74 -22.45
CA ALA A 51 -4.42 -29.03 -22.64
C ALA A 51 -3.12 -29.15 -21.83
N ALA A 52 -2.30 -28.09 -21.79
CA ALA A 52 -1.06 -28.05 -21.03
C ALA A 52 -1.30 -28.15 -19.53
N MET A 53 -2.25 -27.37 -18.99
CA MET A 53 -2.64 -27.45 -17.58
C MET A 53 -3.18 -28.84 -17.23
N LYS A 54 -4.05 -29.41 -18.07
CA LYS A 54 -4.62 -30.74 -17.84
C LYS A 54 -3.56 -31.84 -17.86
N ARG A 55 -2.64 -31.81 -18.84
CA ARG A 55 -1.51 -32.74 -18.93
C ARG A 55 -0.64 -32.69 -17.67
N ASP A 56 -0.43 -31.49 -17.13
CA ASP A 56 0.39 -31.29 -15.94
C ASP A 56 -0.39 -31.56 -14.63
N GLY A 57 -1.65 -32.00 -14.69
CA GLY A 57 -2.47 -32.38 -13.53
C GLY A 57 -3.26 -31.25 -12.88
N PHE A 58 -3.38 -30.09 -13.55
CA PHE A 58 -4.05 -28.89 -13.05
C PHE A 58 -5.28 -28.55 -13.90
N ASP A 59 -6.18 -29.51 -14.12
CA ASP A 59 -7.40 -29.27 -14.89
C ASP A 59 -8.27 -28.19 -14.21
N PRO A 60 -8.53 -27.02 -14.85
CA PRO A 60 -9.34 -25.96 -14.27
C PRO A 60 -10.78 -26.37 -13.93
N ALA A 61 -11.30 -27.42 -14.57
CA ALA A 61 -12.64 -27.94 -14.30
C ALA A 61 -12.74 -28.67 -12.96
N THR A 62 -11.63 -29.19 -12.43
CA THR A 62 -11.61 -30.02 -11.21
C THR A 62 -10.72 -29.48 -10.11
N VAL A 63 -9.75 -28.62 -10.44
CA VAL A 63 -8.76 -28.09 -9.50
C VAL A 63 -9.02 -26.61 -9.21
N ARG A 64 -9.47 -26.32 -7.98
CA ARG A 64 -9.57 -24.93 -7.51
C ARG A 64 -8.19 -24.26 -7.48
N GLY A 65 -8.09 -23.10 -8.13
CA GLY A 65 -6.84 -22.35 -8.27
C GLY A 65 -5.82 -23.05 -9.17
N ALA A 66 -6.29 -23.86 -10.12
CA ALA A 66 -5.48 -24.62 -11.07
C ALA A 66 -4.33 -23.81 -11.66
N GLU A 67 -4.63 -22.66 -12.27
CA GLU A 67 -3.63 -21.83 -12.96
C GLU A 67 -2.53 -21.35 -12.00
N TRP A 68 -2.88 -20.86 -10.80
CA TRP A 68 -1.89 -20.41 -9.82
C TRP A 68 -0.99 -21.55 -9.35
N LYS A 69 -1.56 -22.74 -9.11
CA LYS A 69 -0.79 -23.91 -8.68
C LYS A 69 0.12 -24.42 -9.80
N TRP A 70 -0.39 -24.45 -11.02
CA TRP A 70 0.37 -24.80 -12.21
C TRP A 70 1.51 -23.82 -12.49
N ALA A 71 1.24 -22.52 -12.34
CA ALA A 71 2.21 -21.43 -12.43
C ALA A 71 3.32 -21.57 -11.37
N SER A 72 2.94 -21.88 -10.13
CA SER A 72 3.89 -22.14 -9.04
C SER A 72 4.76 -23.38 -9.28
N ALA A 73 4.29 -24.34 -10.08
CA ALA A 73 5.06 -25.49 -10.56
C ALA A 73 5.89 -25.18 -11.85
N GLY A 74 5.98 -23.91 -12.24
CA GLY A 74 6.71 -23.43 -13.42
C GLY A 74 6.02 -23.70 -14.76
N GLY A 75 4.78 -24.20 -14.76
CA GLY A 75 4.04 -24.52 -15.99
C GLY A 75 3.76 -23.29 -16.85
N MET A 76 3.42 -22.17 -16.21
CA MET A 76 3.13 -20.91 -16.90
C MET A 76 4.35 -20.38 -17.67
N THR A 77 5.51 -20.33 -17.02
CA THR A 77 6.76 -19.91 -17.67
C THR A 77 7.06 -20.78 -18.89
N ARG A 78 7.02 -22.11 -18.74
CA ARG A 78 7.25 -23.05 -19.86
C ARG A 78 6.27 -22.83 -21.01
N PHE A 79 5.00 -22.55 -20.71
CA PHE A 79 3.98 -22.33 -21.72
C PHE A 79 4.16 -21.01 -22.48
N LEU A 80 4.47 -19.93 -21.76
CA LEU A 80 4.66 -18.60 -22.34
C LEU A 80 5.98 -18.48 -23.10
N ASP A 81 7.03 -19.19 -22.71
CA ASP A 81 8.32 -19.22 -23.43
C ASP A 81 8.20 -19.93 -24.80
N ASP A 82 7.26 -20.85 -24.94
CA ASP A 82 7.02 -21.56 -26.20
C ASP A 82 6.21 -20.70 -27.17
N LYS A 83 6.92 -20.13 -28.15
CA LYS A 83 6.36 -19.29 -29.23
C LYS A 83 5.20 -19.95 -29.98
N SER A 84 5.14 -21.29 -30.07
CA SER A 84 4.06 -21.97 -30.77
C SER A 84 2.71 -21.85 -30.05
N ASN A 85 2.70 -21.46 -28.77
CA ASN A 85 1.48 -21.21 -28.00
C ASN A 85 0.91 -19.81 -28.20
N TRP A 86 1.64 -18.92 -28.87
CA TRP A 86 1.18 -17.56 -29.16
C TRP A 86 0.42 -17.48 -30.48
N ASN A 87 -0.67 -16.72 -30.48
CA ASN A 87 -1.48 -16.48 -31.68
C ASN A 87 -0.88 -15.35 -32.52
N GLN A 88 -1.30 -15.25 -33.77
CA GLN A 88 -0.99 -14.11 -34.66
C GLN A 88 0.52 -13.87 -34.86
N GLY A 89 1.34 -14.91 -34.69
CA GLY A 89 2.80 -14.82 -34.81
C GLY A 89 3.49 -14.05 -33.68
N LEU A 90 2.77 -13.73 -32.59
CA LEU A 90 3.32 -13.10 -31.41
C LEU A 90 4.33 -14.01 -30.69
N SER A 91 5.06 -13.44 -29.74
CA SER A 91 5.92 -14.15 -28.80
C SER A 91 5.97 -13.42 -27.47
N LEU A 92 6.51 -14.09 -26.45
CA LEU A 92 6.73 -13.49 -25.14
C LEU A 92 7.61 -12.23 -25.23
N ASP A 93 8.70 -12.27 -26.01
CA ASP A 93 9.58 -11.12 -26.19
C ASP A 93 8.85 -9.93 -26.84
N GLN A 94 8.04 -10.20 -27.87
CA GLN A 94 7.24 -9.15 -28.53
C GLN A 94 6.23 -8.54 -27.57
N TYR A 95 5.57 -9.37 -26.75
CA TYR A 95 4.62 -8.90 -25.75
C TYR A 95 5.31 -8.07 -24.64
N LYS A 96 6.45 -8.54 -24.12
CA LYS A 96 7.23 -7.84 -23.09
C LYS A 96 7.91 -6.57 -23.63
N GLY A 97 8.14 -6.48 -24.93
CA GLY A 97 8.74 -5.32 -25.60
C GLY A 97 7.77 -4.21 -25.99
N SER A 98 6.44 -4.39 -25.83
CA SER A 98 5.45 -3.39 -26.29
C SER A 98 4.41 -3.06 -25.22
N ALA A 99 4.42 -1.82 -24.75
CA ALA A 99 3.39 -1.28 -23.88
C ALA A 99 2.01 -1.32 -24.57
N GLU A 100 1.97 -1.09 -25.88
CA GLU A 100 0.74 -1.10 -26.67
C GLU A 100 0.08 -2.48 -26.68
N LEU A 101 0.88 -3.56 -26.81
CA LEU A 101 0.36 -4.92 -26.73
C LEU A 101 -0.22 -5.23 -25.35
N GLN A 102 0.48 -4.85 -24.28
CA GLN A 102 0.04 -5.06 -22.89
C GLN A 102 -1.23 -4.25 -22.59
N ASP A 103 -1.31 -3.00 -23.05
CA ASP A 103 -2.46 -2.10 -22.86
C ASP A 103 -3.68 -2.57 -23.63
N LYS A 104 -3.46 -3.06 -24.85
CA LYS A 104 -4.52 -3.63 -25.66
C LYS A 104 -5.08 -4.91 -25.03
N ALA A 105 -4.23 -5.78 -24.47
CA ALA A 105 -4.70 -6.95 -23.73
C ALA A 105 -5.52 -6.54 -22.50
N PHE A 106 -5.04 -5.55 -21.74
CA PHE A 106 -5.76 -5.02 -20.58
C PHE A 106 -7.10 -4.40 -20.96
N LYS A 107 -7.15 -3.66 -22.06
CA LYS A 107 -8.38 -3.11 -22.62
C LYS A 107 -9.37 -4.18 -23.07
N ILE A 108 -8.93 -5.19 -23.83
CA ILE A 108 -9.80 -6.27 -24.32
C ILE A 108 -10.47 -6.97 -23.13
N ASN A 109 -9.69 -7.31 -22.10
CA ASN A 109 -10.19 -8.00 -20.92
C ASN A 109 -11.09 -7.10 -20.07
N SER A 110 -10.78 -5.81 -19.98
CA SER A 110 -11.61 -4.81 -19.30
C SER A 110 -12.95 -4.61 -20.00
N ASP A 111 -12.97 -4.48 -21.33
CA ASP A 111 -14.20 -4.31 -22.11
C ASP A 111 -15.10 -5.55 -22.02
N LYS A 112 -14.51 -6.75 -22.00
CA LYS A 112 -15.24 -8.00 -21.73
C LYS A 112 -15.85 -8.00 -20.33
N ALA A 113 -15.08 -7.63 -19.31
CA ALA A 113 -15.56 -7.56 -17.94
C ALA A 113 -16.68 -6.51 -17.76
N TYR A 114 -16.57 -5.35 -18.41
CA TYR A 114 -17.61 -4.33 -18.39
C TYR A 114 -18.91 -4.84 -19.01
N ARG A 115 -18.86 -5.42 -20.21
CA ARG A 115 -20.05 -6.00 -20.85
C ARG A 115 -20.70 -7.10 -20.01
N GLN A 116 -19.89 -7.93 -19.36
CA GLN A 116 -20.40 -8.95 -18.45
C GLN A 116 -21.06 -8.32 -17.21
N ALA A 117 -20.48 -7.26 -16.65
CA ALA A 117 -21.04 -6.53 -15.51
C ALA A 117 -22.38 -5.86 -15.84
N VAL A 118 -22.50 -5.28 -17.04
CA VAL A 118 -23.77 -4.73 -17.53
C VAL A 118 -24.82 -5.82 -17.70
N LYS A 119 -24.44 -6.94 -18.34
CA LYS A 119 -25.33 -8.09 -18.51
C LYS A 119 -25.81 -8.68 -17.18
N ASP A 120 -24.94 -8.70 -16.16
CA ASP A 120 -25.23 -9.25 -14.84
C ASP A 120 -25.96 -8.26 -13.91
N GLY A 121 -26.25 -7.03 -14.37
CA GLY A 121 -26.88 -5.98 -13.57
C GLY A 121 -26.00 -5.47 -12.43
N VAL A 122 -24.67 -5.63 -12.55
CA VAL A 122 -23.69 -5.12 -11.57
C VAL A 122 -23.35 -3.67 -11.85
N LEU A 123 -23.33 -3.29 -13.14
CA LEU A 123 -23.17 -1.94 -13.62
C LEU A 123 -24.28 -1.63 -14.61
N ASP A 124 -24.67 -0.38 -14.75
CA ASP A 124 -25.54 0.11 -15.82
C ASP A 124 -24.73 0.80 -16.92
N GLU A 125 -25.30 0.95 -18.12
CA GLU A 125 -24.65 1.70 -19.21
C GLU A 125 -24.38 3.17 -18.83
N ASP A 126 -25.22 3.72 -17.94
CA ASP A 126 -25.11 5.08 -17.41
C ASP A 126 -24.26 5.16 -16.13
N SER A 127 -23.58 4.08 -15.74
CA SER A 127 -22.70 4.08 -14.56
C SER A 127 -21.63 5.16 -14.66
N LYS A 128 -21.39 5.86 -13.55
CA LYS A 128 -20.34 6.89 -13.47
C LYS A 128 -18.98 6.32 -13.92
N PRO A 129 -18.18 7.04 -14.73
CA PRO A 129 -16.89 6.56 -15.22
C PRO A 129 -15.92 6.11 -14.11
N GLU A 130 -15.97 6.73 -12.94
CA GLU A 130 -15.14 6.40 -11.78
C GLU A 130 -15.54 5.06 -11.17
N LEU A 131 -16.85 4.77 -11.10
CA LEU A 131 -17.36 3.48 -10.62
C LEU A 131 -16.96 2.36 -11.59
N VAL A 132 -17.09 2.61 -12.90
CA VAL A 132 -16.64 1.66 -13.93
C VAL A 132 -15.14 1.40 -13.82
N ALA A 133 -14.33 2.45 -13.65
CA ALA A 133 -12.90 2.32 -13.50
C ALA A 133 -12.50 1.58 -12.22
N GLY A 134 -13.13 1.91 -11.09
CA GLY A 134 -12.94 1.20 -9.82
C GLY A 134 -13.30 -0.28 -9.92
N PHE A 135 -14.43 -0.60 -10.55
CA PHE A 135 -14.86 -1.98 -10.77
C PHE A 135 -13.84 -2.75 -11.60
N LEU A 136 -13.34 -2.16 -12.69
CA LEU A 136 -12.37 -2.81 -13.56
C LEU A 136 -11.01 -3.02 -12.87
N LYS A 137 -10.59 -2.08 -12.01
CA LYS A 137 -9.41 -2.24 -11.15
C LYS A 137 -9.60 -3.36 -10.13
N ALA A 138 -10.71 -3.35 -9.40
CA ALA A 138 -11.04 -4.42 -8.45
C ALA A 138 -11.15 -5.78 -9.14
N ARG A 139 -11.66 -5.84 -10.37
CA ARG A 139 -11.75 -7.08 -11.16
C ARG A 139 -10.38 -7.60 -11.55
N HIS A 140 -9.44 -6.72 -11.89
CA HIS A 140 -8.09 -7.12 -12.25
C HIS A 140 -7.38 -7.80 -11.07
N ILE A 141 -7.54 -7.24 -9.87
CA ILE A 141 -6.80 -7.66 -8.67
C ILE A 141 -7.53 -8.78 -7.91
N ALA A 142 -8.81 -8.60 -7.61
CA ALA A 142 -9.61 -9.51 -6.78
C ALA A 142 -10.50 -10.47 -7.61
N GLY A 143 -10.40 -10.41 -8.94
CA GLY A 143 -11.27 -11.18 -9.83
C GLY A 143 -12.69 -10.62 -9.93
N TYR A 144 -13.47 -11.14 -10.88
CA TYR A 144 -14.82 -10.64 -11.19
C TYR A 144 -15.80 -10.78 -10.01
N GLY A 145 -15.76 -11.90 -9.28
CA GLY A 145 -16.61 -12.12 -8.11
C GLY A 145 -16.31 -11.13 -6.98
N GLY A 146 -15.04 -10.80 -6.75
CA GLY A 146 -14.62 -9.77 -5.79
C GLY A 146 -15.10 -8.38 -6.20
N ALA A 147 -14.95 -8.01 -7.47
CA ALA A 147 -15.43 -6.73 -7.99
C ALA A 147 -16.97 -6.61 -7.90
N LYS A 148 -17.70 -7.67 -8.25
CA LYS A 148 -19.16 -7.74 -8.10
C LYS A 148 -19.57 -7.56 -6.64
N ALA A 149 -18.91 -8.26 -5.71
CA ALA A 149 -19.18 -8.12 -4.29
C ALA A 149 -18.93 -6.69 -3.80
N ALA A 150 -17.89 -6.01 -4.29
CA ALA A 150 -17.58 -4.64 -3.91
C ALA A 150 -18.67 -3.64 -4.35
N VAL A 151 -19.26 -3.83 -5.53
CA VAL A 151 -20.33 -2.96 -6.03
C VAL A 151 -21.68 -3.25 -5.38
N THR A 152 -21.98 -4.53 -5.12
CA THR A 152 -23.31 -4.97 -4.65
C THR A 152 -23.45 -5.08 -3.13
N GLY A 153 -22.44 -4.68 -2.36
CA GLY A 153 -22.47 -4.78 -0.89
C GLY A 153 -22.24 -6.20 -0.36
N GLY A 154 -21.62 -7.07 -1.17
CA GLY A 154 -21.27 -8.45 -0.82
C GLY A 154 -20.05 -8.60 0.10
N ARG A 155 -19.55 -9.83 0.27
CA ARG A 155 -18.43 -10.11 1.17
C ARG A 155 -17.16 -9.36 0.76
N ALA A 156 -16.51 -8.73 1.73
CA ALA A 156 -15.16 -8.18 1.57
C ALA A 156 -14.14 -9.31 1.43
N ILE A 157 -13.41 -9.31 0.32
CA ILE A 157 -12.28 -10.20 0.06
C ILE A 157 -11.04 -9.32 0.19
N ARG A 158 -10.15 -9.70 1.11
CA ARG A 158 -8.88 -9.02 1.34
C ARG A 158 -7.75 -9.85 0.74
N ASP A 159 -6.80 -9.19 0.12
CA ASP A 159 -5.56 -9.81 -0.28
C ASP A 159 -4.65 -10.04 0.95
N ALA A 160 -3.47 -10.63 0.71
CA ALA A 160 -2.48 -10.85 1.77
C ALA A 160 -1.97 -9.55 2.42
N ASN A 161 -2.21 -8.39 1.79
CA ASN A 161 -1.84 -7.06 2.25
C ASN A 161 -2.99 -6.36 3.00
N GLY A 162 -4.11 -7.06 3.25
CA GLY A 162 -5.29 -6.52 3.91
C GLY A 162 -6.14 -5.57 3.04
N THR A 163 -5.74 -5.31 1.79
CA THR A 163 -6.44 -4.41 0.86
C THR A 163 -7.67 -5.15 0.33
N SER A 164 -8.85 -4.54 0.49
CA SER A 164 -10.09 -5.19 0.09
C SER A 164 -10.47 -4.88 -1.36
N ASN A 165 -11.30 -5.76 -1.93
CA ASN A 165 -12.05 -5.48 -3.16
C ASN A 165 -12.81 -4.14 -3.14
N TYR A 166 -13.24 -3.67 -1.96
CA TYR A 166 -13.86 -2.34 -1.78
C TYR A 166 -12.83 -1.19 -1.82
N ASP A 167 -11.62 -1.41 -1.30
CA ASP A 167 -10.56 -0.41 -1.38
C ASP A 167 -10.15 -0.19 -2.84
N TYR A 168 -9.97 -1.26 -3.61
CA TYR A 168 -9.68 -1.17 -5.05
C TYR A 168 -10.81 -0.54 -5.86
N LEU A 169 -12.08 -0.74 -5.48
CA LEU A 169 -13.22 -0.07 -6.10
C LEU A 169 -13.15 1.45 -5.90
N HIS A 170 -12.69 1.91 -4.74
CA HIS A 170 -12.68 3.32 -4.38
C HIS A 170 -11.34 4.04 -4.58
N ASP A 171 -10.28 3.33 -4.94
CA ASP A 171 -8.93 3.88 -5.13
C ASP A 171 -8.89 5.12 -6.02
N ILE A 172 -9.64 5.10 -7.12
CA ILE A 172 -9.71 6.19 -8.09
C ILE A 172 -10.54 7.36 -7.53
N THR A 173 -11.67 7.06 -6.86
CA THR A 173 -12.56 8.07 -6.27
C THR A 173 -11.99 8.74 -5.01
N ARG A 174 -11.08 8.08 -4.30
CA ARG A 174 -10.44 8.57 -3.07
C ARG A 174 -9.06 9.16 -3.31
N ASP A 175 -8.63 9.25 -4.58
CA ASP A 175 -7.29 9.68 -5.00
C ASP A 175 -6.13 8.93 -4.30
N ARG A 176 -6.41 7.68 -3.89
CA ARG A 176 -5.42 6.79 -3.27
C ARG A 176 -4.54 6.10 -4.32
N ASP A 177 -4.89 6.22 -5.59
CA ASP A 177 -4.10 5.72 -6.71
C ASP A 177 -2.80 6.49 -6.95
N GLY A 178 -2.65 7.70 -6.39
CA GLY A 178 -1.45 8.52 -6.51
C GLY A 178 -1.25 9.15 -7.89
N LEU A 179 -2.25 9.07 -8.79
CA LEU A 179 -2.13 9.56 -10.16
C LEU A 179 -2.13 11.09 -10.24
N ASN A 180 -2.90 11.77 -9.38
CA ASN A 180 -2.93 13.23 -9.32
C ASN A 180 -1.57 13.79 -8.91
N ALA A 181 -0.87 13.16 -7.97
CA ALA A 181 0.49 13.54 -7.55
C ALA A 181 1.55 13.25 -8.62
N TYR A 182 1.35 12.23 -9.46
CA TYR A 182 2.21 11.94 -10.61
C TYR A 182 2.01 12.96 -11.75
N MET A 183 0.75 13.35 -12.03
CA MET A 183 0.41 14.35 -13.06
C MET A 183 0.72 15.80 -12.65
N ALA A 184 0.83 16.10 -11.36
CA ALA A 184 1.21 17.42 -10.85
C ALA A 184 2.72 17.74 -10.98
N ARG A 185 3.52 16.82 -11.53
CA ARG A 185 4.96 17.02 -11.77
C ARG A 185 5.18 17.83 -13.07
N ASP A 186 6.17 18.72 -13.05
CA ASP A 186 6.47 19.65 -14.15
C ASP A 186 6.70 18.91 -15.50
N PRO A 187 5.93 19.20 -16.57
CA PRO A 187 5.99 18.48 -17.85
C PRO A 187 7.38 18.45 -18.49
N LYS A 188 8.26 19.41 -18.17
CA LYS A 188 9.65 19.43 -18.65
C LYS A 188 10.52 18.30 -18.09
N THR A 189 10.14 17.70 -16.96
CA THR A 189 10.82 16.51 -16.41
C THR A 189 10.31 15.20 -17.03
N LEU A 190 9.15 15.23 -17.67
CA LEU A 190 8.52 14.07 -18.33
C LEU A 190 8.96 13.91 -19.80
N SER A 191 9.63 14.91 -20.39
CA SER A 191 9.93 14.97 -21.83
C SER A 191 11.38 14.63 -22.22
N ARG A 192 12.19 14.01 -21.34
CA ARG A 192 13.43 13.35 -21.76
C ARG A 192 13.20 11.85 -21.89
N GLY A 193 12.36 11.48 -22.85
CA GLY A 193 12.59 10.27 -23.63
C GLY A 193 13.61 10.65 -24.70
N ASP A 194 14.83 10.13 -24.59
CA ASP A 194 15.78 10.15 -25.69
C ASP A 194 15.86 8.72 -26.24
N ASP A 195 15.44 8.59 -27.48
CA ASP A 195 15.47 7.40 -28.30
C ASP A 195 16.92 7.01 -28.58
N SER A 196 17.48 6.08 -27.80
CA SER A 196 18.69 5.33 -28.17
C SER A 196 18.84 4.08 -27.28
N GLN A 197 18.53 2.90 -27.83
CA GLN A 197 19.28 1.68 -27.48
C GLN A 197 20.74 1.83 -28.00
N PRO A 198 21.79 1.21 -27.40
CA PRO A 198 21.78 -0.23 -27.05
C PRO A 198 22.65 -0.70 -25.85
N ALA A 199 22.53 -2.02 -25.62
CA ALA A 199 23.45 -2.99 -25.00
C ALA A 199 23.30 -3.36 -23.50
N HIS A 200 23.00 -4.65 -23.27
CA HIS A 200 23.25 -5.34 -22.01
C HIS A 200 24.73 -5.24 -21.62
N PRO A 201 25.05 -5.16 -20.30
CA PRO A 201 25.67 -6.34 -19.71
C PRO A 201 25.16 -6.64 -18.30
N ALA A 202 24.73 -7.88 -18.08
CA ALA A 202 24.41 -8.48 -16.78
C ALA A 202 25.65 -8.74 -15.90
N ARG A 203 26.61 -7.79 -15.83
CA ARG A 203 27.82 -7.97 -15.00
C ARG A 203 28.36 -6.71 -14.30
N ALA A 204 27.63 -5.59 -14.32
CA ALA A 204 28.10 -4.32 -13.74
C ALA A 204 27.38 -3.86 -12.45
N ALA A 205 26.36 -4.57 -11.96
CA ALA A 205 25.53 -4.11 -10.83
C ALA A 205 26.22 -4.11 -9.44
N ALA A 206 27.49 -4.49 -9.33
CA ALA A 206 28.19 -4.50 -8.05
C ALA A 206 28.79 -3.14 -7.62
N ASN A 207 28.80 -2.13 -8.51
CA ASN A 207 29.47 -0.84 -8.28
C ASN A 207 28.63 0.42 -8.65
N ALA A 208 27.32 0.30 -8.83
CA ALA A 208 26.47 1.48 -8.98
C ALA A 208 26.31 2.19 -7.63
N PRO A 209 26.36 3.54 -7.55
CA PRO A 209 26.09 4.25 -6.31
C PRO A 209 24.67 3.93 -5.83
N ALA A 210 24.47 3.76 -4.51
CA ALA A 210 23.12 3.64 -3.95
C ALA A 210 22.26 4.82 -4.39
N MET A 211 20.95 4.60 -4.56
CA MET A 211 19.99 5.60 -5.05
C MET A 211 20.20 6.08 -6.50
N ALA A 212 21.00 5.41 -7.34
CA ALA A 212 21.19 5.83 -8.73
C ALA A 212 19.87 5.87 -9.55
N ASP A 213 18.90 5.02 -9.22
CA ASP A 213 17.55 4.97 -9.80
C ASP A 213 16.50 5.67 -8.92
N GLY A 214 16.93 6.34 -7.85
CA GLY A 214 16.06 7.00 -6.87
C GLY A 214 15.36 6.05 -5.89
N LEU A 215 15.80 4.79 -5.80
CA LEU A 215 15.28 3.79 -4.88
C LEU A 215 16.36 3.33 -3.89
N LEU A 216 15.93 2.92 -2.70
CA LEU A 216 16.72 2.09 -1.79
C LEU A 216 16.14 0.67 -1.70
N LYS A 217 16.90 -0.36 -2.06
CA LYS A 217 16.42 -1.76 -2.04
C LYS A 217 17.49 -2.77 -1.64
N HIS A 218 17.04 -3.99 -1.39
CA HIS A 218 17.91 -5.10 -0.99
C HIS A 218 19.10 -5.29 -1.95
N GLY A 219 20.30 -5.41 -1.38
CA GLY A 219 21.56 -5.54 -2.10
C GLY A 219 22.30 -4.23 -2.36
N GLU A 220 21.65 -3.08 -2.16
CA GLU A 220 22.31 -1.77 -2.32
C GLU A 220 23.20 -1.42 -1.13
N ARG A 221 24.22 -0.59 -1.40
CA ARG A 221 25.21 -0.18 -0.42
C ARG A 221 25.59 1.28 -0.58
N GLY A 222 25.62 2.04 0.51
CA GLY A 222 26.01 3.45 0.45
C GLY A 222 25.60 4.29 1.65
N ALA A 223 25.93 5.57 1.59
CA ALA A 223 25.61 6.54 2.64
C ALA A 223 24.10 6.75 2.78
N GLU A 224 23.36 6.62 1.68
CA GLU A 224 21.91 6.75 1.59
C GLU A 224 21.22 5.59 2.32
N VAL A 225 21.71 4.35 2.15
CA VAL A 225 21.25 3.18 2.90
C VAL A 225 21.51 3.39 4.40
N ARG A 226 22.70 3.87 4.77
CA ARG A 226 23.04 4.16 6.18
C ARG A 226 22.11 5.20 6.78
N ALA A 227 21.87 6.30 6.08
CA ALA A 227 20.97 7.35 6.53
C ALA A 227 19.53 6.85 6.73
N MET A 228 19.05 5.97 5.84
CA MET A 228 17.74 5.32 6.00
C MET A 228 17.72 4.40 7.22
N GLN A 229 18.74 3.56 7.42
CA GLN A 229 18.87 2.69 8.60
C GLN A 229 18.90 3.50 9.91
N ASP A 230 19.64 4.60 9.95
CA ASP A 230 19.66 5.53 11.08
C ASP A 230 18.29 6.14 11.35
N THR A 231 17.58 6.53 10.28
CA THR A 231 16.23 7.09 10.39
C THR A 231 15.23 6.06 10.92
N LEU A 232 15.24 4.84 10.39
CA LEU A 232 14.43 3.74 10.90
C LEU A 232 14.71 3.46 12.38
N ASN A 233 15.98 3.44 12.78
CA ASN A 233 16.37 3.25 14.18
C ASN A 233 15.87 4.37 15.11
N LYS A 234 16.00 5.63 14.67
CA LYS A 234 15.50 6.81 15.38
C LYS A 234 13.99 6.80 15.53
N LEU A 235 13.30 6.28 14.52
CA LEU A 235 11.85 6.13 14.50
C LEU A 235 11.35 4.86 15.21
N GLY A 236 12.23 4.14 15.91
CA GLY A 236 11.86 2.95 16.67
C GLY A 236 11.61 1.70 15.85
N TYR A 237 11.83 1.72 14.52
CA TYR A 237 11.66 0.56 13.66
C TYR A 237 12.85 -0.39 13.80
N ARG A 238 12.52 -1.65 14.13
CA ARG A 238 13.45 -2.74 14.43
C ARG A 238 13.31 -3.85 13.41
N ASP A 239 14.24 -4.81 13.43
CA ASP A 239 14.07 -6.05 12.67
C ASP A 239 12.97 -6.96 13.24
N ALA A 240 12.72 -8.10 12.60
CA ALA A 240 11.69 -9.04 13.04
C ALA A 240 11.93 -9.64 14.44
N GLN A 241 13.17 -9.57 14.96
CA GLN A 241 13.53 -10.04 16.30
C GLN A 241 13.53 -8.90 17.34
N GLY A 242 13.15 -7.69 16.96
CA GLY A 242 13.08 -6.52 17.84
C GLY A 242 14.43 -5.85 18.10
N ASN A 243 15.48 -6.22 17.37
CA ASN A 243 16.80 -5.61 17.53
C ASN A 243 16.94 -4.35 16.67
N ALA A 244 17.74 -3.40 17.14
CA ALA A 244 18.11 -2.24 16.34
C ALA A 244 18.89 -2.66 15.08
N LEU A 245 18.67 -1.94 13.99
CA LEU A 245 19.44 -2.13 12.77
C LEU A 245 20.88 -1.71 12.99
N ARG A 246 21.81 -2.39 12.33
CA ARG A 246 23.17 -1.88 12.16
C ARG A 246 23.15 -0.89 11.00
N ALA A 247 23.49 0.37 11.26
CA ALA A 247 23.59 1.40 10.23
C ALA A 247 24.97 1.32 9.52
N ASP A 248 25.27 0.16 8.92
CA ASP A 248 26.52 -0.07 8.21
C ASP A 248 26.50 0.45 6.77
N GLY A 249 25.32 0.79 6.24
CA GLY A 249 25.13 1.19 4.86
C GLY A 249 24.93 0.02 3.92
N ASP A 250 24.73 -1.20 4.42
CA ASP A 250 24.41 -2.39 3.62
C ASP A 250 22.92 -2.74 3.73
N TYR A 251 22.21 -2.74 2.61
CA TYR A 251 20.79 -3.09 2.58
C TYR A 251 20.63 -4.62 2.53
N GLY A 252 20.62 -5.26 3.70
CA GLY A 252 20.29 -6.68 3.87
C GLY A 252 18.86 -6.95 4.33
N ASP A 253 18.55 -8.22 4.59
CA ASP A 253 17.22 -8.69 4.97
C ASP A 253 16.63 -7.94 6.18
N ARG A 254 17.43 -7.73 7.23
CA ARG A 254 17.01 -7.00 8.45
C ARG A 254 16.57 -5.56 8.15
N THR A 255 17.29 -4.87 7.26
CA THR A 255 16.91 -3.53 6.79
C THR A 255 15.57 -3.57 6.05
N GLY A 256 15.39 -4.56 5.18
CA GLY A 256 14.14 -4.76 4.45
C GLY A 256 12.95 -5.08 5.36
N GLU A 257 13.14 -5.88 6.40
CA GLU A 257 12.11 -6.19 7.40
C GLU A 257 11.67 -4.95 8.18
N SER A 258 12.63 -4.15 8.64
CA SER A 258 12.36 -2.90 9.34
C SER A 258 11.67 -1.88 8.43
N LEU A 259 12.12 -1.75 7.18
CA LEU A 259 11.48 -0.87 6.21
C LEU A 259 10.05 -1.31 5.87
N ARG A 260 9.80 -2.62 5.73
CA ARG A 260 8.45 -3.15 5.55
C ARG A 260 7.55 -2.83 6.73
N THR A 261 8.08 -2.96 7.95
CA THR A 261 7.34 -2.58 9.16
C THR A 261 7.00 -1.09 9.15
N PHE A 262 7.96 -0.23 8.78
CA PHE A 262 7.71 1.20 8.55
C PHE A 262 6.64 1.43 7.49
N GLN A 263 6.77 0.79 6.32
CA GLN A 263 5.81 0.98 5.23
C GLN A 263 4.38 0.60 5.65
N ARG A 264 4.21 -0.57 6.27
CA ARG A 264 2.93 -1.03 6.81
C ARG A 264 2.36 -0.04 7.83
N ALA A 265 3.20 0.43 8.76
CA ALA A 265 2.81 1.38 9.79
C ALA A 265 2.36 2.74 9.23
N HIS A 266 2.91 3.14 8.10
CA HIS A 266 2.64 4.41 7.44
C HIS A 266 1.64 4.29 6.26
N GLY A 267 0.93 3.15 6.13
CA GLY A 267 -0.06 2.95 5.06
C GLY A 267 0.55 2.93 3.65
N LEU A 268 1.85 2.62 3.57
CA LEU A 268 2.61 2.48 2.34
C LEU A 268 2.65 1.00 1.91
N LYS A 269 3.05 0.77 0.66
CA LYS A 269 3.26 -0.58 0.14
C LYS A 269 4.40 -1.27 0.88
N GLU A 270 4.14 -2.43 1.49
CA GLU A 270 5.10 -3.25 2.26
C GLU A 270 6.03 -4.08 1.35
N ASP A 271 6.75 -3.44 0.44
CA ASP A 271 7.64 -4.14 -0.50
C ASP A 271 9.13 -4.14 -0.07
N GLY A 272 9.46 -3.43 1.00
CA GLY A 272 10.84 -3.28 1.46
C GLY A 272 11.70 -2.51 0.48
N VAL A 273 11.09 -1.63 -0.33
CA VAL A 273 11.78 -0.70 -1.24
C VAL A 273 11.48 0.74 -0.84
N ALA A 274 12.53 1.48 -0.50
CA ALA A 274 12.44 2.89 -0.17
C ALA A 274 12.47 3.73 -1.46
N GLY A 275 11.33 3.77 -2.14
CA GLY A 275 11.09 4.74 -3.21
C GLY A 275 10.70 6.12 -2.66
N PRO A 276 10.45 7.11 -3.54
CA PRO A 276 10.21 8.50 -3.15
C PRO A 276 9.15 8.69 -2.05
N LYS A 277 8.02 7.97 -2.12
CA LYS A 277 6.97 8.03 -1.08
C LYS A 277 7.47 7.55 0.28
N THR A 278 8.22 6.46 0.30
CA THR A 278 8.80 5.90 1.53
C THR A 278 9.85 6.84 2.10
N LEU A 279 10.71 7.43 1.26
CA LEU A 279 11.73 8.38 1.67
C LEU A 279 11.13 9.69 2.20
N ASP A 280 10.09 10.21 1.56
CA ASP A 280 9.36 11.38 2.04
C ASP A 280 8.66 11.10 3.37
N ALA A 281 8.02 9.93 3.51
CA ALA A 281 7.40 9.52 4.77
C ALA A 281 8.45 9.38 5.90
N LEU A 282 9.60 8.78 5.61
CA LEU A 282 10.72 8.68 6.56
C LEU A 282 11.20 10.06 7.01
N LYS A 283 11.35 11.00 6.07
CA LYS A 283 11.75 12.38 6.35
C LYS A 283 10.72 13.11 7.20
N GLN A 284 9.44 13.01 6.85
CA GLN A 284 8.36 13.65 7.60
C GLN A 284 8.22 13.07 9.01
N ALA A 285 8.34 11.75 9.15
CA ALA A 285 8.32 11.09 10.44
C ALA A 285 9.51 11.55 11.30
N ALA A 286 10.72 11.61 10.73
CA ALA A 286 11.92 12.03 11.45
C ALA A 286 11.90 13.51 11.91
N GLN A 287 11.10 14.35 11.25
CA GLN A 287 10.95 15.77 11.56
C GLN A 287 9.81 16.06 12.52
N SER A 288 8.94 15.09 12.82
CA SER A 288 7.78 15.30 13.67
C SER A 288 8.14 15.01 15.13
N PRO A 289 7.93 15.94 16.08
CA PRO A 289 8.16 15.67 17.49
C PRO A 289 7.24 14.54 17.94
N LEU A 290 7.74 13.61 18.77
CA LEU A 290 6.94 12.49 19.26
C LEU A 290 5.79 12.97 20.15
N LEU A 291 4.71 12.19 20.26
CA LEU A 291 3.62 12.51 21.20
C LEU A 291 4.11 12.67 22.65
N SER A 292 5.22 12.02 23.03
CA SER A 292 5.86 12.18 24.34
C SER A 292 6.66 13.48 24.49
N ASP A 293 7.02 14.14 23.39
CA ASP A 293 7.78 15.40 23.39
C ASP A 293 6.88 16.58 23.78
N PRO A 294 7.26 17.41 24.77
CA PRO A 294 6.51 18.62 25.14
C PRO A 294 6.26 19.61 23.98
N ALA A 295 7.07 19.59 22.92
CA ALA A 295 6.87 20.43 21.73
C ALA A 295 5.77 19.92 20.80
N ASN A 296 5.27 18.68 20.99
CA ASN A 296 4.17 18.15 20.20
C ASN A 296 2.83 18.75 20.67
N PRO A 297 2.00 19.29 19.75
CA PRO A 297 0.72 19.93 20.12
C PRO A 297 -0.28 18.98 20.80
N ASP A 298 -0.18 17.68 20.57
CA ASP A 298 -1.04 16.65 21.15
C ASP A 298 -0.42 15.99 22.39
N ASN A 299 0.72 16.50 22.89
CA ASN A 299 1.40 15.99 24.09
C ASN A 299 0.52 16.02 25.35
N ALA A 300 -0.38 16.99 25.47
CA ALA A 300 -1.29 17.08 26.60
C ALA A 300 -2.26 15.89 26.64
N LEU A 301 -2.88 15.55 25.50
CA LEU A 301 -3.77 14.39 25.37
C LEU A 301 -3.01 13.08 25.63
N TYR A 302 -1.78 12.99 25.10
CA TYR A 302 -0.88 11.86 25.37
C TYR A 302 -0.58 11.69 26.86
N LYS A 303 -0.25 12.76 27.58
CA LYS A 303 -0.03 12.72 29.02
C LYS A 303 -1.27 12.24 29.78
N SER A 304 -2.47 12.72 29.42
CA SER A 304 -3.72 12.23 30.01
C SER A 304 -3.91 10.72 29.80
N ALA A 305 -3.54 10.21 28.61
CA ALA A 305 -3.56 8.77 28.35
C ALA A 305 -2.55 8.01 29.23
N VAL A 306 -1.31 8.49 29.34
CA VAL A 306 -0.27 7.90 30.19
C VAL A 306 -0.73 7.83 31.65
N GLU A 307 -1.20 8.94 32.21
CA GLU A 307 -1.69 9.01 33.60
C GLU A 307 -2.89 8.08 33.85
N GLY A 308 -3.80 7.97 32.87
CA GLY A 308 -4.92 7.04 32.96
C GLY A 308 -4.49 5.58 32.96
N LEU A 309 -3.48 5.23 32.14
CA LEU A 309 -2.95 3.86 32.09
C LEU A 309 -2.15 3.50 33.34
N GLU A 310 -1.42 4.44 33.93
CA GLU A 310 -0.69 4.23 35.20
C GLU A 310 -1.65 3.84 36.34
N LYS A 311 -2.87 4.37 36.35
CA LYS A 311 -3.90 4.05 37.35
C LYS A 311 -4.42 2.60 37.27
N LEU A 312 -4.18 1.90 36.16
CA LEU A 312 -4.49 0.46 36.06
C LEU A 312 -3.54 -0.41 36.91
N GLY A 313 -2.45 0.17 37.42
CA GLY A 313 -1.50 -0.47 38.31
C GLY A 313 -0.22 -0.95 37.61
N PRO A 314 0.83 -1.27 38.39
CA PRO A 314 2.19 -1.52 37.87
C PRO A 314 2.31 -2.78 37.01
N ASN A 315 1.38 -3.74 37.16
CA ASN A 315 1.37 -4.99 36.40
C ASN A 315 0.45 -4.92 35.17
N ALA A 316 -0.16 -3.77 34.88
CA ALA A 316 -1.06 -3.62 33.75
C ALA A 316 -0.32 -3.78 32.40
N PHE A 317 0.96 -3.40 32.35
CA PHE A 317 1.80 -3.52 31.16
C PHE A 317 3.12 -4.20 31.50
N LYS A 318 3.73 -4.84 30.49
CA LYS A 318 5.01 -5.55 30.65
C LYS A 318 6.15 -4.63 31.13
N ASN A 319 6.15 -3.39 30.66
CA ASN A 319 7.13 -2.37 30.99
C ASN A 319 6.58 -0.97 30.66
N ARG A 320 7.35 0.08 31.01
CA ARG A 320 7.00 1.48 30.74
C ARG A 320 6.79 1.76 29.25
N GLU A 321 7.66 1.22 28.40
CA GLU A 321 7.61 1.39 26.95
C GLU A 321 6.29 0.87 26.36
N ALA A 322 5.81 -0.31 26.80
CA ALA A 322 4.52 -0.85 26.37
C ALA A 322 3.33 0.02 26.81
N LEU A 323 3.40 0.64 27.99
CA LEU A 323 2.39 1.60 28.45
C LEU A 323 2.41 2.85 27.58
N GLU A 324 3.59 3.40 27.29
CA GLU A 324 3.76 4.61 26.47
C GLU A 324 3.28 4.41 25.03
N ARG A 325 3.50 3.22 24.45
CA ARG A 325 2.95 2.81 23.15
C ARG A 325 1.43 2.76 23.15
N ALA A 326 0.85 2.16 24.20
CA ALA A 326 -0.59 2.10 24.35
C ALA A 326 -1.21 3.50 24.53
N ALA A 327 -0.53 4.40 25.26
CA ALA A 327 -0.94 5.79 25.39
C ALA A 327 -0.92 6.52 24.04
N GLY A 328 0.09 6.27 23.20
CA GLY A 328 0.17 6.81 21.84
C GLY A 328 -1.02 6.39 20.98
N THR A 329 -1.37 5.10 21.02
CA THR A 329 -2.52 4.55 20.26
C THR A 329 -3.84 5.16 20.75
N LEU A 330 -4.03 5.26 22.07
CA LEU A 330 -5.22 5.91 22.66
C LEU A 330 -5.31 7.39 22.26
N THR A 331 -4.18 8.09 22.19
CA THR A 331 -4.13 9.50 21.76
C THR A 331 -4.60 9.66 20.32
N TYR A 332 -4.12 8.79 19.43
CA TYR A 332 -4.54 8.75 18.03
C TYR A 332 -6.05 8.50 17.90
N GLU A 333 -6.54 7.43 18.50
CA GLU A 333 -7.95 7.02 18.41
C GLU A 333 -8.89 8.09 19.02
N ALA A 334 -8.47 8.72 20.12
CA ALA A 334 -9.19 9.81 20.75
C ALA A 334 -9.29 11.00 19.79
N LYS A 335 -8.17 11.39 19.15
CA LYS A 335 -8.11 12.54 18.26
C LYS A 335 -9.03 12.39 17.05
N ILE A 336 -8.99 11.24 16.36
CA ILE A 336 -9.85 10.99 15.18
C ILE A 336 -11.33 10.87 15.57
N SER A 337 -11.62 10.54 16.83
CA SER A 337 -12.97 10.47 17.39
C SER A 337 -13.46 11.79 17.97
N GLY A 338 -12.67 12.87 17.83
CA GLY A 338 -13.03 14.21 18.35
C GLY A 338 -12.94 14.33 19.87
N ILE A 339 -12.24 13.41 20.55
CA ILE A 339 -11.99 13.44 21.98
C ILE A 339 -10.71 14.28 22.23
N ASP A 340 -10.88 15.44 22.86
CA ASP A 340 -9.81 16.41 23.14
C ASP A 340 -9.10 16.18 24.49
N ARG A 341 -9.65 15.33 25.37
CA ARG A 341 -9.07 14.93 26.66
C ARG A 341 -9.55 13.54 27.07
N ILE A 342 -8.76 12.85 27.89
CA ILE A 342 -9.12 11.54 28.48
C ILE A 342 -9.21 11.73 29.99
N ASP A 343 -10.41 11.57 30.53
CA ASP A 343 -10.68 11.72 31.97
C ASP A 343 -10.49 10.38 32.73
N HIS A 344 -10.84 9.26 32.08
CA HIS A 344 -10.70 7.92 32.63
C HIS A 344 -10.19 6.91 31.60
N ILE A 345 -9.44 5.91 32.07
CA ILE A 345 -9.17 4.69 31.31
C ILE A 345 -9.61 3.49 32.12
N VAL A 346 -10.33 2.58 31.47
CA VAL A 346 -10.89 1.37 32.08
C VAL A 346 -10.54 0.17 31.21
N ALA A 347 -10.03 -0.91 31.81
CA ALA A 347 -9.81 -2.17 31.11
C ALA A 347 -11.13 -2.93 30.92
N THR A 348 -11.25 -3.71 29.84
CA THR A 348 -12.36 -4.66 29.69
C THR A 348 -12.31 -5.73 30.79
N ALA A 349 -13.44 -6.41 31.04
CA ALA A 349 -13.53 -7.43 32.09
C ALA A 349 -12.55 -8.60 31.90
N ASP A 350 -12.24 -8.95 30.66
CA ASP A 350 -11.23 -9.95 30.29
C ASP A 350 -9.80 -9.37 30.19
N GLY A 351 -9.64 -8.06 30.34
CA GLY A 351 -8.37 -7.34 30.28
C GLY A 351 -7.74 -7.23 28.88
N SER A 352 -8.43 -7.67 27.82
CA SER A 352 -7.94 -7.66 26.44
C SER A 352 -8.03 -6.27 25.78
N GLY A 353 -8.94 -5.42 26.26
CA GLY A 353 -9.20 -4.09 25.70
C GLY A 353 -9.09 -2.96 26.72
N LEU A 354 -9.04 -1.74 26.19
CA LEU A 354 -9.01 -0.49 26.95
C LEU A 354 -10.10 0.45 26.41
N PHE A 355 -10.88 1.03 27.32
CA PHE A 355 -11.73 2.17 27.04
C PHE A 355 -11.08 3.43 27.55
N ALA A 356 -10.90 4.43 26.69
CA ALA A 356 -10.62 5.80 27.13
C ALA A 356 -11.91 6.61 27.07
N VAL A 357 -12.21 7.33 28.14
CA VAL A 357 -13.49 7.99 28.38
C VAL A 357 -13.26 9.47 28.68
N ARG A 358 -14.06 10.33 28.05
CA ARG A 358 -14.21 11.76 28.34
C ARG A 358 -15.56 11.98 29.02
N GLY A 359 -15.55 12.65 30.16
CA GLY A 359 -16.70 12.80 31.05
C GLY A 359 -16.70 11.76 32.18
N GLY A 360 -17.69 11.83 33.07
CA GLY A 360 -17.83 10.90 34.18
C GLY A 360 -18.26 9.51 33.71
N LEU A 361 -17.79 8.44 34.35
CA LEU A 361 -18.14 7.06 33.97
C LEU A 361 -19.64 6.74 34.02
N ASN A 362 -20.40 7.47 34.84
CA ASN A 362 -21.86 7.34 34.98
C ASN A 362 -22.64 8.42 34.23
N ASP A 363 -21.95 9.31 33.51
CA ASP A 363 -22.58 10.35 32.70
C ASP A 363 -23.10 9.74 31.39
N PRO A 364 -24.41 9.79 31.08
CA PRO A 364 -24.93 9.27 29.81
C PRO A 364 -24.37 10.00 28.57
N GLY A 365 -23.83 11.20 28.74
CA GLY A 365 -23.19 11.99 27.68
C GLY A 365 -21.70 11.73 27.49
N HIS A 366 -21.09 10.76 28.20
CA HIS A 366 -19.67 10.48 28.05
C HIS A 366 -19.32 10.05 26.62
N GLN A 367 -18.15 10.46 26.16
CA GLN A 367 -17.58 9.98 24.91
C GLN A 367 -16.55 8.90 25.23
N ARG A 368 -16.44 7.88 24.38
CA ARG A 368 -15.45 6.83 24.57
C ARG A 368 -14.93 6.27 23.26
N ILE A 369 -13.68 5.82 23.32
CA ILE A 369 -13.05 4.98 22.31
C ILE A 369 -12.68 3.64 22.92
N HIS A 370 -12.45 2.64 22.07
CA HIS A 370 -12.00 1.32 22.48
C HIS A 370 -10.79 0.91 21.65
N VAL A 371 -9.76 0.35 22.29
CA VAL A 371 -8.59 -0.23 21.62
C VAL A 371 -8.26 -1.60 22.16
N ASP A 372 -7.70 -2.46 21.32
CA ASP A 372 -7.07 -3.71 21.76
C ASP A 372 -5.77 -3.39 22.51
N LYS A 373 -5.65 -3.88 23.74
CA LYS A 373 -4.53 -3.55 24.63
C LYS A 373 -3.21 -4.11 24.12
N GLN A 374 -3.21 -5.33 23.61
CA GLN A 374 -1.98 -5.99 23.15
C GLN A 374 -1.47 -5.35 21.87
N GLN A 375 -2.36 -5.04 20.93
CA GLN A 375 -2.04 -4.30 19.72
C GLN A 375 -1.50 -2.91 20.06
N ALA A 376 -2.19 -2.17 20.93
CA ALA A 376 -1.78 -0.83 21.36
C ALA A 376 -0.40 -0.83 22.04
N ALA A 377 -0.11 -1.84 22.86
CA ALA A 377 1.19 -1.98 23.53
C ALA A 377 2.35 -2.33 22.57
N ASN A 378 2.05 -2.87 21.39
CA ASN A 378 3.03 -3.28 20.39
C ASN A 378 3.21 -2.26 19.25
N GLN A 379 2.30 -1.28 19.13
CA GLN A 379 2.41 -0.23 18.12
C GLN A 379 3.47 0.80 18.52
N PRO A 380 4.47 1.10 17.69
CA PRO A 380 5.47 2.15 17.98
C PRO A 380 4.82 3.51 18.26
N LEU A 381 5.44 4.29 19.15
CA LEU A 381 4.95 5.61 19.53
C LEU A 381 5.05 6.58 18.33
N GLU A 382 6.09 6.41 17.53
CA GLU A 382 6.39 7.16 16.31
C GLU A 382 5.31 6.96 15.25
N GLN A 383 4.82 5.71 15.10
CA GLN A 383 3.70 5.39 14.23
C GLN A 383 2.44 6.15 14.68
N SER A 384 2.09 6.06 15.97
CA SER A 384 0.91 6.76 16.50
C SER A 384 1.03 8.28 16.38
N THR A 385 2.24 8.82 16.59
CA THR A 385 2.53 10.24 16.41
C THR A 385 2.26 10.71 14.98
N TYR A 386 2.72 9.93 14.00
CA TYR A 386 2.51 10.27 12.60
C TYR A 386 1.05 10.12 12.17
N GLN A 387 0.36 9.08 12.64
CA GLN A 387 -1.07 8.88 12.39
C GLN A 387 -1.91 10.06 12.89
N VAL A 388 -1.63 10.57 14.10
CA VAL A 388 -2.26 11.80 14.61
C VAL A 388 -2.07 12.97 13.64
N LYS A 389 -0.86 13.16 13.12
CA LYS A 389 -0.57 14.27 12.20
C LYS A 389 -1.32 14.16 10.87
N LEU A 390 -1.47 12.93 10.33
CA LEU A 390 -2.10 12.71 9.04
C LEU A 390 -3.62 12.76 9.09
N ASP A 391 -4.20 12.10 10.09
CA ASP A 391 -5.62 11.74 10.08
C ASP A 391 -6.45 12.60 11.05
N ALA A 392 -5.81 13.37 11.94
CA ALA A 392 -6.54 14.30 12.77
C ALA A 392 -7.21 15.37 11.89
N PRO A 393 -8.47 15.74 12.18
CA PRO A 393 -9.09 16.89 11.53
C PRO A 393 -8.17 18.10 11.71
N GLN A 394 -7.68 18.67 10.61
CA GLN A 394 -6.90 19.89 10.67
C GLN A 394 -7.74 20.94 11.38
N ALA A 395 -7.28 21.41 12.54
CA ALA A 395 -7.81 22.63 13.12
C ALA A 395 -7.64 23.70 12.05
N ALA A 396 -8.73 24.40 11.69
CA ALA A 396 -8.67 25.50 10.74
C ALA A 396 -7.49 26.40 11.10
N GLU A 397 -6.55 26.57 10.17
CA GLU A 397 -5.46 27.52 10.36
C GLU A 397 -6.08 28.85 10.79
N PRO A 398 -5.52 29.55 11.80
CA PRO A 398 -5.96 30.90 12.08
C PRO A 398 -5.71 31.71 10.81
N THR A 399 -6.81 32.02 10.11
CA THR A 399 -6.80 32.94 8.97
C THR A 399 -6.07 34.18 9.44
N GLN A 400 -4.88 34.41 8.88
CA GLN A 400 -4.16 35.66 9.04
C GLN A 400 -5.05 36.72 8.41
N ASP A 401 -5.72 37.48 9.27
CA ASP A 401 -6.63 38.54 8.89
C ASP A 401 -5.83 39.61 8.11
N PRO A 402 -6.03 39.78 6.78
CA PRO A 402 -5.18 40.65 5.98
C PRO A 402 -5.38 42.15 6.25
N GLN A 403 -6.26 42.53 7.19
CA GLN A 403 -6.69 43.92 7.35
C GLN A 403 -6.05 44.71 8.50
N ARG A 404 -5.06 44.16 9.23
CA ARG A 404 -4.43 44.93 10.33
C ARG A 404 -3.27 45.85 9.95
N ASN A 405 -2.96 46.03 8.66
CA ASN A 405 -1.84 46.88 8.21
C ASN A 405 -2.21 48.11 7.38
N ARG A 406 -3.43 48.63 7.50
CA ARG A 406 -3.88 49.85 6.78
C ARG A 406 -4.34 51.03 7.65
N SER A 407 -3.95 51.08 8.92
CA SER A 407 -4.31 52.21 9.78
C SER A 407 -3.16 52.64 10.71
N GLN A 408 -1.98 52.88 10.13
CA GLN A 408 -0.98 53.80 10.68
C GLN A 408 -0.27 54.48 9.50
N GLY A 409 -0.85 55.60 9.05
CA GLY A 409 -0.37 56.34 7.90
C GLY A 409 -1.28 57.50 7.55
N LEU A 410 -1.58 58.34 8.55
CA LEU A 410 -1.96 59.75 8.39
C LEU A 410 -1.36 60.53 9.55
#